data_AF-A0A3E0PT31-F1
#
_entry.id   AF-A0A3E0PT31-F1
#
_cell.length_a   1.000
_cell.length_b   1.000
_cell.length_c   1.000
_cell.angle_alpha   90.00
_cell.angle_beta   90.00
_cell.angle_gamma   90.00
#
_symmetry.space_group_name_H-M   'P 1'
#
loop_
_entity.id
_entity.type
_entity.pdbx_description
1 polymer ?
#
loop_
_entity_poly.entity_id
_entity_poly.type
_entity_poly.pdbx_seq_one_letter_code
_entity_poly.pdbx_strand_id
1 'polypeptide(L)' 'MDVSRWRLKAAMSEVELTYREALEELRAIHGRLRQEDVDIDRLLEDVQRASDLLAFCRERLTAVGERLEEVLTDFD' A
#
# COMPACT_ATOMS: atom_id res chain seq x y z
N MET A 1 -36.01 -8.68 3.07
CA MET A 1 -34.62 -9.15 3.28
C MET A 1 -33.72 -8.18 2.54
N ASP A 2 -32.97 -7.36 3.29
CA ASP A 2 -32.29 -6.18 2.73
C ASP A 2 -30.97 -6.59 2.06
N VAL A 3 -31.04 -6.64 0.73
CA VAL A 3 -29.96 -6.95 -0.20
C VAL A 3 -28.87 -5.85 -0.16
N SER A 4 -29.10 -4.71 0.50
CA SER A 4 -28.10 -3.65 0.70
C SER A 4 -27.04 -4.05 1.73
N ARG A 5 -27.35 -4.98 2.63
CA ARG A 5 -26.45 -5.40 3.72
C ARG A 5 -25.33 -6.36 3.26
N TRP A 6 -25.50 -7.09 2.16
CA TRP A 6 -24.45 -8.00 1.66
C TRP A 6 -23.36 -7.28 0.85
N ARG A 7 -23.69 -6.18 0.17
CA ARG A 7 -22.71 -5.35 -0.56
C ARG A 7 -21.68 -4.71 0.38
N LEU A 8 -22.09 -4.35 1.59
CA LEU A 8 -21.19 -3.86 2.64
C LEU A 8 -20.34 -4.98 3.25
N LYS A 9 -20.83 -6.23 3.23
CA LYS A 9 -20.15 -7.37 3.84
C LYS A 9 -19.12 -8.02 2.90
N ALA A 10 -19.30 -7.91 1.59
CA ALA A 10 -18.36 -8.40 0.57
C ALA A 10 -17.23 -7.40 0.24
N ALA A 11 -17.39 -6.11 0.55
CA ALA A 11 -16.32 -5.11 0.41
C ALA A 11 -15.34 -5.08 1.62
N MET A 12 -15.54 -5.97 2.58
CA MET A 12 -14.81 -6.01 3.85
C MET A 12 -14.03 -7.32 4.03
N SER A 13 -13.83 -8.09 2.96
CA SER A 13 -13.17 -9.40 2.98
C SER A 13 -11.72 -9.43 2.50
N GLU A 14 -11.16 -8.29 2.09
CA GLU A 14 -9.72 -8.09 1.92
C GLU A 14 -9.51 -6.59 2.10
N VAL A 15 -8.83 -6.17 3.17
CA VAL A 15 -8.46 -4.76 3.31
C VAL A 15 -7.40 -4.51 2.25
N GLU A 16 -7.84 -4.07 1.06
CA GLU A 16 -6.94 -3.57 0.03
C GLU A 16 -6.11 -2.46 0.66
N LEU A 17 -4.82 -2.74 0.87
CA LEU A 17 -3.87 -1.79 1.43
C LEU A 17 -3.97 -0.48 0.64
N THR A 18 -4.20 0.64 1.30
CA THR A 18 -4.20 1.95 0.63
C THR A 18 -2.78 2.51 0.54
N TYR A 19 -2.54 3.41 -0.42
CA TYR A 19 -1.25 4.11 -0.52
C TYR A 19 -0.88 4.84 0.78
N ARG A 20 -1.88 5.42 1.48
CA ARG A 20 -1.68 6.10 2.76
C ARG A 20 -1.22 5.14 3.84
N GLU A 21 -1.88 4.00 3.97
CA GLU A 21 -1.53 2.97 4.96
C GLU A 21 -0.15 2.38 4.68
N ALA A 22 0.18 2.11 3.41
CA ALA A 22 1.51 1.65 3.02
C ALA A 22 2.60 2.67 3.41
N LEU A 23 2.33 3.96 3.24
CA LEU A 23 3.25 5.03 3.61
C LEU A 23 3.39 5.19 5.14
N GLU A 24 2.30 5.00 5.88
CA GLU A 24 2.32 4.98 7.35
C GLU A 24 3.13 3.81 7.89
N GLU A 25 2.94 2.62 7.30
CA GLU A 25 3.69 1.43 7.66
C GLU A 25 5.18 1.56 7.34
N LEU A 26 5.53 2.12 6.18
CA LEU A 26 6.93 2.43 5.83
C LEU A 26 7.58 3.39 6.84
N ARG A 27 6.85 4.40 7.31
CA ARG A 27 7.36 5.30 8.38
C ARG A 27 7.58 4.56 9.68
N ALA A 28 6.69 3.63 10.04
CA ALA A 28 6.84 2.82 11.24
C ALA A 28 8.05 1.88 11.14
N ILE A 29 8.24 1.22 10.00
CA ILE A 29 9.44 0.39 9.72
C ILE A 29 10.70 1.24 9.84
N HIS A 30 10.75 2.40 9.18
CA HIS A 30 11.90 3.31 9.28
C HIS A 30 12.19 3.73 10.73
N GLY A 31 11.16 3.92 11.56
CA GLY A 31 11.33 4.19 12.98
C GLY A 31 11.98 3.02 13.73
N ARG A 32 11.56 1.79 13.45
CA ARG A 32 12.13 0.56 14.06
C ARG A 32 13.58 0.36 13.66
N LEU A 33 13.91 0.52 12.37
CA LEU A 33 15.29 0.38 11.85
C LEU A 33 16.30 1.32 12.53
N ARG A 34 15.84 2.39 13.18
CA ARG A 34 16.70 3.36 13.89
C ARG A 34 16.87 3.07 15.38
N GLN A 35 16.20 2.05 15.93
CA GLN A 35 16.37 1.68 17.32
C GLN A 35 17.67 0.88 17.51
N GLU A 36 18.41 1.18 18.58
CA GLU A 36 19.74 0.59 18.82
C GLU A 36 19.70 -0.90 19.24
N ASP A 37 18.55 -1.40 19.69
CA ASP A 37 18.38 -2.74 20.27
C ASP A 37 17.37 -3.60 19.48
N VAL A 38 17.55 -3.65 18.15
CA VAL A 38 16.72 -4.46 17.26
C VAL A 38 17.44 -5.73 16.85
N ASP A 39 16.76 -6.86 17.04
CA ASP A 39 17.20 -8.17 16.61
C ASP A 39 17.40 -8.23 15.09
N ILE A 40 18.49 -8.86 14.64
CA ILE A 40 18.87 -8.97 13.22
C ILE A 40 17.78 -9.67 12.37
N ASP A 41 17.09 -10.66 12.94
CA ASP A 41 16.02 -11.38 12.23
C ASP A 41 14.82 -10.44 12.01
N ARG A 42 14.51 -9.59 12.99
CA ARG A 42 13.48 -8.55 12.85
C ARG A 42 13.86 -7.48 11.82
N LEU A 43 15.14 -7.11 11.73
CA LEU A 43 15.60 -6.18 10.69
C LEU A 43 15.39 -6.77 9.29
N LEU A 44 15.65 -8.06 9.10
CA LEU A 44 15.42 -8.74 7.83
C LEU A 44 13.93 -8.74 7.45
N GLU A 45 13.05 -9.06 8.40
CA GLU A 45 11.60 -9.00 8.21
C GLU A 45 11.12 -7.57 7.85
N ASP A 46 11.60 -6.57 8.58
CA ASP A 46 11.26 -5.16 8.35
C ASP A 46 11.71 -4.68 6.96
N VAL A 47 12.91 -5.07 6.52
CA VAL A 47 13.43 -4.74 5.19
C VAL A 47 12.65 -5.43 4.08
N GLN A 48 12.28 -6.70 4.26
CA GLN A 48 11.45 -7.43 3.30
C GLN A 48 10.08 -6.74 3.17
N ARG A 49 9.44 -6.45 4.30
CA ARG A 49 8.15 -5.77 4.32
C ARG A 49 8.21 -4.38 3.67
N ALA A 50 9.25 -3.61 3.96
CA ALA A 50 9.45 -2.31 3.32
C ALA A 50 9.60 -2.43 1.80
N SER A 51 10.28 -3.47 1.32
CA SER A 51 10.46 -3.72 -0.12
C SER A 51 9.12 -4.00 -0.80
N ASP A 52 8.25 -4.80 -0.17
CA ASP A 52 6.91 -5.10 -0.67
C ASP A 52 6.03 -3.84 -0.73
N LEU A 53 6.08 -3.02 0.32
CA LEU A 53 5.35 -1.75 0.38
C LEU A 53 5.81 -0.75 -0.69
N LEU A 54 7.12 -0.70 -0.97
CA LEU A 54 7.68 0.14 -2.02
C LEU A 54 7.26 -0.34 -3.42
N ALA A 55 7.22 -1.64 -3.65
CA ALA A 55 6.72 -2.21 -4.90
C ALA A 55 5.25 -1.84 -5.13
N PHE A 56 4.41 -2.03 -4.11
CA PHE A 56 3.02 -1.62 -4.13
C PHE A 56 2.84 -0.11 -4.40
N CYS A 57 3.62 0.74 -3.73
CA CYS A 57 3.55 2.19 -3.94
C CYS A 57 3.92 2.58 -5.37
N ARG A 58 4.94 1.93 -5.95
CA ARG A 58 5.35 2.15 -7.34
C ARG A 58 4.25 1.77 -8.31
N GLU A 59 3.65 0.59 -8.16
CA GLU A 59 2.55 0.14 -9.03
C GLU A 59 1.38 1.13 -9.03
N ARG A 60 1.00 1.65 -7.86
CA ARG A 60 -0.06 2.67 -7.77
C ARG A 60 0.29 3.97 -8.48
N LEU A 61 1.54 4.43 -8.35
CA LEU A 61 1.98 5.65 -9.04
C LEU A 61 2.02 5.46 -10.56
N THR A 62 2.47 4.30 -11.03
CA THR A 62 2.43 3.96 -12.46
C THR A 62 1.00 3.97 -12.99
N ALA A 63 0.07 3.32 -12.31
CA ALA A 63 -1.34 3.30 -12.73
C ALA A 63 -1.98 4.71 -12.77
N VAL A 64 -1.59 5.60 -11.85
CA VAL A 64 -2.02 7.01 -11.89
C VAL A 64 -1.44 7.72 -13.11
N GLY A 65 -0.17 7.45 -13.45
CA GLY A 65 0.48 8.01 -14.64
C GLY A 65 -0.18 7.56 -15.94
N GLU A 66 -0.43 6.26 -16.10
CA GLU A 66 -1.11 5.68 -17.26
C GLU A 66 -2.50 6.31 -17.45
N ARG A 67 -3.28 6.42 -16.37
CA ARG A 67 -4.60 7.03 -16.42
C ARG A 67 -4.56 8.52 -16.77
N LEU A 68 -3.51 9.23 -16.36
CA LEU A 68 -3.30 10.62 -16.74
C LEU A 68 -3.00 10.73 -18.24
N GLU A 69 -2.17 9.84 -18.78
CA GLU A 69 -1.82 9.81 -20.20
C GLU A 69 -3.02 9.48 -21.10
N GLU A 70 -3.87 8.53 -20.68
CA GLU A 70 -5.16 8.26 -21.33
C GLU A 70 -6.03 9.52 -21.40
N VAL A 71 -6.21 10.20 -20.27
CA VAL A 71 -7.03 11.42 -20.18
C VAL A 71 -6.47 12.54 -21.05
N LEU A 72 -5.13 12.70 -21.11
CA LEU A 72 -4.49 13.71 -21.95
C LEU A 72 -4.66 13.43 -23.44
N THR A 73 -4.61 12.15 -23.84
CA THR A 73 -4.82 11.74 -25.24
C THR A 73 -6.25 12.03 -25.72
N ASP A 74 -7.25 11.95 -24.83
CA ASP A 74 -8.64 12.32 -25.15
C ASP A 74 -8.84 13.82 -25.47
N PHE A 75 -7.86 14.68 -25.13
CA PHE A 75 -7.91 16.12 -25.40
C PHE A 75 -7.18 16.56 -26.68
N ASP A 76 -6.42 15.67 -27.33
CA ASP A 76 -5.75 15.90 -28.63
C ASP A 76 -6.65 15.48 -29.82
#